data_AF-A0A937ZMD6-F1
#
_entry.id   AF-A0A937ZMD6-F1
#
_cell.length_a   1.000
_cell.length_b   1.000
_cell.length_c   1.000
_cell.angle_alpha   90.00
_cell.angle_beta   90.00
_cell.angle_gamma   90.00
#
_symmetry.space_group_name_H-M   'P 1'
#
loop_
_entity.id
_entity.type
_entity.pdbx_description
1 polymer ?
#
loop_
_entity_poly.entity_id
_entity_poly.type
_entity_poly.pdbx_seq_one_letter_code
_entity_poly.pdbx_strand_id
1 'polypeptide(L)'
;MTGTAAKASGLSDRLRRALYASAPYGWTLGGHPGGPLRATPIQPWSGDAQRGAQILKGSMIFGEEQRAIDPSLWSAGSEAWRAELHGFAWLADLHAVGSDAARRRARELVADWMARHARWDAFAWRPDILARRITSWIAEHDFFCASADD
;
A
#
# COMPACT_ATOMS: atom_id res chain seq x y z
N MET A 1 -14.08 -36.62 -22.74
CA MET A 1 -14.93 -36.37 -21.54
C MET A 1 -14.12 -36.72 -20.30
N THR A 2 -13.59 -35.73 -19.58
CA THR A 2 -13.20 -35.86 -18.16
C THR A 2 -13.13 -34.46 -17.56
N GLY A 3 -14.07 -34.16 -16.67
CA GLY A 3 -14.11 -32.92 -15.93
C GLY A 3 -13.60 -33.05 -14.50
N THR A 4 -13.39 -31.87 -13.91
CA THR A 4 -13.59 -31.56 -12.48
C THR A 4 -12.44 -31.82 -11.51
N ALA A 5 -11.50 -30.87 -11.44
CA ALA A 5 -10.60 -30.68 -10.28
C ALA A 5 -10.49 -29.20 -9.85
N ALA A 6 -11.58 -28.43 -9.97
CA ALA A 6 -11.60 -26.99 -9.67
C ALA A 6 -12.43 -26.59 -8.42
N LYS A 7 -12.85 -27.53 -7.55
CA LYS A 7 -13.77 -27.25 -6.43
C LYS A 7 -13.15 -27.16 -5.03
N ALA A 8 -11.94 -27.68 -4.80
CA ALA A 8 -11.38 -27.81 -3.44
C ALA A 8 -10.68 -26.54 -2.92
N SER A 9 -10.00 -25.78 -3.79
CA SER A 9 -9.28 -24.54 -3.39
C SER A 9 -10.25 -23.47 -2.87
N GLY A 10 -11.37 -23.27 -3.56
CA GLY A 10 -12.32 -22.21 -3.26
C GLY A 10 -12.97 -22.29 -1.88
N LEU A 11 -13.23 -23.50 -1.35
CA LEU A 11 -13.84 -23.65 -0.01
C LEU A 11 -12.82 -23.35 1.10
N SER A 12 -11.60 -23.89 0.97
CA SER A 12 -10.51 -23.62 1.93
C SER A 12 -10.13 -22.14 1.96
N ASP A 13 -10.09 -21.49 0.80
CA ASP A 13 -9.85 -20.05 0.70
C ASP A 13 -10.98 -19.24 1.33
N ARG A 14 -12.25 -19.65 1.18
CA ARG A 14 -13.37 -18.96 1.82
C ARG A 14 -13.33 -19.08 3.33
N LEU A 15 -12.98 -20.24 3.87
CA LEU A 15 -12.81 -20.46 5.31
C LEU A 15 -11.65 -19.61 5.86
N ARG A 16 -10.49 -19.60 5.19
CA ARG A 16 -9.35 -18.76 5.60
C ARG A 16 -9.69 -17.27 5.57
N ARG A 17 -10.35 -16.80 4.51
CA ARG A 17 -10.80 -15.40 4.41
C ARG A 17 -11.78 -15.03 5.52
N ALA A 18 -12.71 -15.92 5.86
CA ALA A 18 -13.64 -15.69 6.97
C ALA A 18 -12.92 -15.63 8.34
N LEU A 19 -11.91 -16.48 8.55
CA LEU A 19 -11.10 -16.47 9.77
C LEU A 19 -10.29 -15.17 9.90
N TYR A 20 -9.63 -14.71 8.84
CA TYR A 20 -8.84 -13.46 8.86
C TYR A 20 -9.69 -12.19 8.91
N ALA A 21 -10.91 -12.20 8.36
CA ALA A 21 -11.85 -11.09 8.47
C ALA A 21 -12.45 -10.94 9.89
N SER A 22 -12.21 -11.90 10.79
CA SER A 22 -12.81 -11.91 12.12
C SER A 22 -12.22 -10.82 13.04
N ALA A 23 -13.07 -10.25 13.90
CA ALA A 23 -12.67 -9.26 14.90
C ALA A 23 -11.53 -9.74 15.86
N PRO A 24 -11.53 -10.99 16.37
CA PRO A 24 -10.43 -11.44 17.24
C PRO A 24 -9.08 -11.52 16.51
N TYR A 25 -9.05 -11.83 15.20
CA TYR A 25 -7.81 -11.78 14.43
C TYR A 25 -7.26 -10.35 14.38
N GLY A 26 -8.13 -9.35 14.23
CA GLY A 26 -7.74 -7.93 14.31
C GLY A 26 -7.09 -7.55 15.65
N TRP A 27 -7.54 -8.12 16.77
CA TRP A 27 -6.91 -7.89 18.08
C TRP A 27 -5.51 -8.48 18.19
N THR A 28 -5.24 -9.61 17.53
CA THR A 28 -3.88 -10.19 17.50
C THR A 28 -2.88 -9.36 16.71
N LEU A 29 -3.36 -8.48 15.83
CA LEU A 29 -2.53 -7.57 15.04
C LEU A 29 -2.26 -6.24 15.77
N GLY A 30 -2.98 -5.95 16.85
CA GLY A 30 -2.73 -4.79 17.71
C GLY A 30 -1.49 -5.01 18.56
N GLY A 31 -0.36 -4.45 18.15
CA GLY A 31 0.91 -4.53 18.86
C GLY A 31 1.33 -3.23 19.54
N HIS A 32 2.20 -3.34 20.54
CA HIS A 32 2.88 -2.20 21.16
C HIS A 32 3.80 -1.51 20.14
N PRO A 33 3.83 -0.17 20.03
CA PRO A 33 4.84 0.50 19.22
C PRO A 33 6.22 0.12 19.75
N GLY A 34 7.02 -0.53 18.92
CA GLY A 34 8.42 -0.85 19.22
C GLY A 34 9.27 0.42 19.29
N GLY A 35 10.48 0.28 19.84
CA GLY A 35 11.47 1.38 19.84
C GLY A 35 11.86 1.80 18.41
N PRO A 36 12.59 2.93 18.26
CA PRO A 36 12.96 3.47 16.95
C PRO A 36 13.76 2.45 16.13
N LEU A 37 13.61 2.52 14.79
CA LEU A 37 14.37 1.69 13.87
C LEU A 37 15.87 1.98 14.07
N ARG A 38 16.66 0.93 14.35
CA ARG A 38 18.10 1.05 14.65
C ARG A 38 18.96 1.25 13.42
N ALA A 39 18.44 0.92 12.24
CA ALA A 39 19.07 1.13 10.96
C ALA A 39 17.99 1.18 9.87
N THR A 40 18.08 2.16 8.99
CA THR A 40 17.31 2.20 7.75
C THR A 40 18.17 1.55 6.66
N PRO A 41 17.68 0.50 5.96
CA PRO A 41 18.45 -0.09 4.87
C PRO A 41 18.73 0.96 3.79
N ILE A 42 19.93 0.89 3.17
CA ILE A 42 20.28 1.73 2.02
C ILE A 42 19.26 1.45 0.91
N GLN A 43 18.61 2.51 0.41
CA GLN A 43 17.56 2.41 -0.59
C GLN A 43 18.14 2.17 -1.98
N PRO A 44 17.91 1.00 -2.60
CA PRO A 44 18.42 0.73 -3.95
C PRO A 44 17.49 1.23 -5.06
N TRP A 45 16.25 1.64 -4.75
CA TRP A 45 15.26 2.06 -5.75
C TRP A 45 15.01 3.57 -5.67
N SER A 46 15.55 4.32 -6.62
CA SER A 46 15.22 5.72 -6.82
C SER A 46 13.84 5.84 -7.48
N GLY A 47 12.89 6.54 -6.85
CA GLY A 47 11.61 6.86 -7.48
C GLY A 47 11.74 7.85 -8.64
N ASP A 48 10.64 8.07 -9.35
CA ASP A 48 10.53 8.97 -10.50
C ASP A 48 9.84 10.28 -10.11
N ALA A 49 10.60 11.38 -10.12
CA ALA A 49 10.11 12.71 -9.79
C ALA A 49 9.00 13.22 -10.72
N GLN A 50 8.96 12.78 -11.99
CA GLN A 50 7.89 13.14 -12.92
C GLN A 50 6.58 12.48 -12.51
N ARG A 51 6.61 11.22 -12.09
CA ARG A 51 5.43 10.52 -11.54
C ARG A 51 5.00 11.14 -10.22
N GLY A 52 5.94 11.48 -9.34
CA GLY A 52 5.66 12.21 -8.10
C GLY A 52 4.97 13.56 -8.35
N ALA A 53 5.43 14.30 -9.37
CA ALA A 53 4.79 15.55 -9.77
C ALA A 53 3.36 15.37 -10.30
N GLN A 54 3.04 14.24 -10.94
CA GLN A 54 1.66 13.93 -11.33
C GLN A 54 0.77 13.62 -10.12
N ILE A 55 1.32 12.92 -9.11
CA ILE A 55 0.60 12.64 -7.86
C ILE A 55 0.23 13.94 -7.16
N LEU A 56 1.15 14.92 -7.15
CA LEU A 56 0.89 16.26 -6.64
C LEU A 56 -0.20 17.01 -7.43
N LYS A 57 -0.29 16.78 -8.74
CA LYS A 57 -1.36 17.32 -9.60
C LYS A 57 -2.68 16.56 -9.49
N GLY A 58 -2.77 15.54 -8.63
CA GLY A 58 -3.99 14.79 -8.38
C GLY A 58 -4.22 13.62 -9.32
N SER A 59 -3.18 13.08 -9.96
CA SER A 59 -3.30 11.85 -10.77
C SER A 59 -2.14 10.88 -10.58
N MET A 60 -2.39 9.60 -10.77
CA MET A 60 -1.39 8.54 -10.71
C MET A 60 -1.34 7.80 -12.06
N ILE A 61 -0.16 7.32 -12.42
CA ILE A 61 0.07 6.56 -13.65
C ILE A 61 0.84 5.28 -13.29
N PHE A 62 0.27 4.13 -13.62
CA PHE A 62 0.88 2.80 -13.48
C PHE A 62 0.78 2.06 -14.81
N GLY A 63 1.92 1.80 -15.45
CA GLY A 63 1.93 1.25 -16.81
C GLY A 63 1.19 2.17 -17.78
N GLU A 64 0.17 1.65 -18.45
CA GLU A 64 -0.68 2.40 -19.40
C GLU A 64 -1.93 3.01 -18.74
N GLU A 65 -2.20 2.68 -17.47
CA GLU A 65 -3.36 3.20 -16.75
C GLU A 65 -3.01 4.51 -16.04
N GLN A 66 -3.82 5.54 -16.27
CA GLN A 66 -3.80 6.80 -15.54
C GLN A 66 -5.14 7.02 -14.85
N ARG A 67 -5.14 7.44 -13.58
CA ARG A 67 -6.36 7.78 -12.84
C ARG A 67 -6.21 9.02 -12.00
N ALA A 68 -7.32 9.72 -11.82
CA ALA A 68 -7.42 10.81 -10.85
C ALA A 68 -7.40 10.26 -9.41
N ILE A 69 -6.88 11.04 -8.48
CA ILE A 69 -6.96 10.77 -7.05
C ILE A 69 -8.31 11.29 -6.56
N ASP A 70 -9.28 10.40 -6.57
CA ASP A 70 -10.66 10.67 -6.15
C ASP A 70 -11.13 9.64 -5.10
N PRO A 71 -12.34 9.76 -4.53
CA PRO A 71 -12.83 8.83 -3.52
C PRO A 71 -12.92 7.36 -3.96
N SER A 72 -12.83 7.04 -5.25
CA SER A 72 -12.90 5.66 -5.77
C SER A 72 -11.51 5.02 -6.00
N LEU A 73 -10.43 5.80 -5.84
CA LEU A 73 -9.05 5.45 -6.19
C LEU A 73 -8.64 4.01 -5.80
N TRP A 74 -8.93 3.61 -4.57
CA TRP A 74 -8.50 2.33 -3.99
C TRP A 74 -9.26 1.10 -4.50
N SER A 75 -10.46 1.30 -5.05
CA SER A 75 -11.32 0.22 -5.55
C SER A 75 -11.42 0.17 -7.08
N ALA A 76 -11.03 1.25 -7.75
CA ALA A 76 -11.13 1.38 -9.20
C ALA A 76 -9.92 0.75 -9.92
N GLY A 77 -10.05 0.52 -11.23
CA GLY A 77 -8.95 0.06 -12.07
C GLY A 77 -8.82 -1.44 -12.21
N SER A 78 -7.83 -1.84 -13.02
CA SER A 78 -7.48 -3.25 -13.17
C SER A 78 -6.98 -3.83 -11.85
N GLU A 79 -6.80 -5.15 -11.82
CA GLU A 79 -6.12 -5.80 -10.71
C GLU A 79 -4.67 -5.31 -10.56
N ALA A 80 -3.95 -5.13 -11.66
CA ALA A 80 -2.58 -4.65 -11.67
C ALA A 80 -2.50 -3.22 -11.09
N TRP A 81 -3.40 -2.33 -11.50
CA TRP A 81 -3.52 -0.98 -10.94
C TRP A 81 -3.65 -1.00 -9.42
N ARG A 82 -4.60 -1.78 -8.90
CA ARG A 82 -4.87 -1.85 -7.46
C ARG A 82 -3.70 -2.47 -6.71
N ALA A 83 -3.04 -3.49 -7.29
CA ALA A 83 -1.87 -4.12 -6.68
C ALA A 83 -0.69 -3.14 -6.56
N GLU A 84 -0.41 -2.36 -7.61
CA GLU A 84 0.60 -1.30 -7.59
C GLU A 84 0.26 -0.20 -6.58
N LEU A 85 -0.99 0.28 -6.62
CA LEU A 85 -1.48 1.33 -5.73
C LEU A 85 -1.40 0.94 -4.25
N HIS A 86 -1.84 -0.27 -3.89
CA HIS A 86 -1.78 -0.77 -2.52
C HIS A 86 -0.35 -1.15 -2.09
N GLY A 87 0.58 -1.33 -3.03
CA GLY A 87 1.97 -1.68 -2.75
C GLY A 87 2.85 -0.51 -2.31
N PHE A 88 2.39 0.73 -2.43
CA PHE A 88 3.05 1.96 -1.93
C PHE A 88 4.41 2.30 -2.56
N ALA A 89 4.77 1.69 -3.69
CA ALA A 89 5.98 2.04 -4.42
C ALA A 89 6.00 3.53 -4.88
N TRP A 90 4.82 4.14 -5.05
CA TRP A 90 4.65 5.55 -5.38
C TRP A 90 5.12 6.52 -4.27
N LEU A 91 5.43 6.04 -3.06
CA LEU A 91 6.06 6.87 -2.03
C LEU A 91 7.47 7.31 -2.45
N ALA A 92 8.23 6.43 -3.12
CA ALA A 92 9.54 6.75 -3.65
C ALA A 92 9.46 7.84 -4.72
N ASP A 93 8.41 7.83 -5.56
CA ASP A 93 8.17 8.85 -6.57
C ASP A 93 7.94 10.24 -5.93
N LEU A 94 7.17 10.29 -4.83
CA LEU A 94 6.98 11.52 -4.05
C LEU A 94 8.28 11.96 -3.35
N HIS A 95 9.07 11.01 -2.83
CA HIS A 95 10.37 11.30 -2.24
C HIS A 95 11.33 11.89 -3.27
N ALA A 96 11.36 11.37 -4.49
CA ALA A 96 12.18 11.89 -5.58
C ALA A 96 11.85 13.36 -5.94
N VAL A 97 10.63 13.83 -5.66
CA VAL A 97 10.28 15.26 -5.79
C VAL A 97 10.91 16.10 -4.68
N GLY A 98 11.09 15.55 -3.48
CA GLY A 98 11.84 16.18 -2.39
C GLY A 98 11.21 17.42 -1.74
N SER A 99 9.93 17.71 -2.01
CA SER A 99 9.24 18.91 -1.49
C SER A 99 8.34 18.64 -0.28
N ASP A 100 8.07 19.67 0.52
CA ASP A 100 7.12 19.60 1.64
C ASP A 100 5.71 19.22 1.19
N ALA A 101 5.31 19.69 0.00
CA ALA A 101 4.04 19.32 -0.61
C ALA A 101 3.99 17.82 -0.91
N ALA A 102 5.09 17.23 -1.38
CA ALA A 102 5.18 15.79 -1.61
C ALA A 102 5.09 14.99 -0.29
N ARG A 103 5.75 15.44 0.78
CA ARG A 103 5.64 14.83 2.12
C ARG A 103 4.22 14.88 2.66
N ARG A 104 3.56 16.05 2.59
CA ARG A 104 2.14 16.19 3.00
C ARG A 104 1.23 15.28 2.18
N ARG A 105 1.41 15.27 0.86
CA ARG A 105 0.60 14.44 -0.04
C ARG A 105 0.77 12.94 0.24
N ALA A 106 1.99 12.49 0.53
CA ALA A 106 2.25 11.12 0.96
C ALA A 106 1.47 10.77 2.23
N ARG A 107 1.53 11.62 3.26
CA ARG A 107 0.79 11.43 4.53
C ARG A 107 -0.72 11.40 4.32
N GLU A 108 -1.28 12.30 3.51
CA GLU A 108 -2.71 12.32 3.18
C GLU A 108 -3.16 10.99 2.54
N LEU A 109 -2.43 10.51 1.54
CA LEU A 109 -2.76 9.27 0.83
C LEU A 109 -2.62 8.04 1.73
N VAL A 110 -1.57 7.98 2.55
CA VAL A 110 -1.38 6.89 3.53
C VAL A 110 -2.48 6.92 4.59
N ALA A 111 -2.84 8.09 5.11
CA ALA A 111 -3.93 8.24 6.08
C ALA A 111 -5.28 7.82 5.50
N ASP A 112 -5.59 8.22 4.26
CA ASP A 112 -6.80 7.80 3.56
C ASP A 112 -6.83 6.28 3.34
N TRP A 113 -5.69 5.67 3.00
CA TRP A 113 -5.59 4.22 2.90
C TRP A 113 -5.86 3.54 4.25
N MET A 114 -5.22 3.99 5.33
CA MET A 114 -5.41 3.43 6.67
C MET A 114 -6.88 3.54 7.10
N ALA A 115 -7.54 4.67 6.86
CA ALA A 115 -8.94 4.87 7.20
C ALA A 115 -9.88 3.86 6.51
N ARG A 116 -9.56 3.44 5.28
CA ARG A 116 -10.39 2.55 4.47
C ARG A 116 -10.02 1.07 4.61
N HIS A 117 -8.76 0.77 4.90
CA HIS A 117 -8.19 -0.59 4.85
C HIS A 117 -7.52 -1.02 6.16
N ALA A 118 -7.81 -0.36 7.29
CA ALA A 118 -7.35 -0.78 8.62
C ALA A 118 -7.80 -2.19 9.02
N ARG A 119 -8.88 -2.69 8.42
CA ARG A 119 -9.36 -4.07 8.61
C ARG A 119 -8.86 -4.95 7.49
N TRP A 120 -8.70 -6.23 7.81
CA TRP A 120 -8.31 -7.23 6.83
C TRP A 120 -9.23 -7.20 5.60
N ASP A 121 -8.62 -7.11 4.43
CA ASP A 121 -9.27 -7.15 3.12
C ASP A 121 -8.57 -8.18 2.22
N ALA A 122 -9.34 -9.00 1.52
CA ALA A 122 -8.81 -10.12 0.75
C ALA A 122 -7.85 -9.72 -0.37
N PHE A 123 -7.94 -8.48 -0.87
CA PHE A 123 -7.09 -7.97 -1.92
C PHE A 123 -5.93 -7.15 -1.36
N ALA A 124 -6.21 -6.10 -0.60
CA ALA A 124 -5.20 -5.17 -0.08
C ALA A 124 -4.22 -5.82 0.91
N TRP A 125 -4.60 -6.94 1.53
CA TRP A 125 -3.77 -7.73 2.46
C TRP A 125 -3.20 -9.01 1.85
N ARG A 126 -3.25 -9.16 0.51
CA ARG A 126 -2.54 -10.27 -0.14
C ARG A 126 -1.04 -10.22 0.21
N PRO A 127 -0.38 -11.36 0.43
CA PRO A 127 1.03 -11.38 0.87
C PRO A 127 2.00 -10.64 -0.05
N ASP A 128 1.80 -10.71 -1.37
CA ASP A 128 2.62 -10.01 -2.37
C ASP A 128 2.50 -8.48 -2.24
N ILE A 129 1.28 -7.98 -2.05
CA ILE A 129 1.01 -6.55 -1.86
C ILE A 129 1.52 -6.07 -0.49
N LEU A 130 1.27 -6.86 0.56
CA LEU A 130 1.69 -6.55 1.93
C LEU A 130 3.22 -6.48 2.04
N ALA A 131 3.95 -7.44 1.46
CA ALA A 131 5.41 -7.44 1.46
C ALA A 131 5.99 -6.20 0.77
N ARG A 132 5.42 -5.82 -0.38
CA ARG A 132 5.78 -4.58 -1.10
C ARG A 132 5.54 -3.35 -0.24
N ARG A 133 4.36 -3.26 0.39
CA ARG A 133 4.00 -2.14 1.27
C ARG A 133 4.96 -1.99 2.45
N ILE A 134 5.28 -3.09 3.14
CA ILE A 134 6.25 -3.09 4.25
C ILE A 134 7.62 -2.62 3.76
N THR A 135 8.05 -3.11 2.59
CA THR A 135 9.32 -2.72 1.98
C THR A 135 9.34 -1.22 1.69
N SER A 136 8.29 -0.68 1.04
CA SER A 136 8.15 0.76 0.76
C SER A 136 8.08 1.62 2.02
N TRP A 137 7.46 1.15 3.11
CA TRP A 137 7.45 1.91 4.36
C TRP A 137 8.80 1.94 5.06
N ILE A 138 9.51 0.81 5.13
CA ILE A 138 10.86 0.78 5.68
C ILE A 138 11.79 1.63 4.83
N ALA A 139 11.58 1.61 3.51
CA ALA A 139 12.34 2.36 2.54
C ALA A 139 12.23 3.87 2.70
N GLU A 140 11.00 4.33 2.78
CA GLU A 140 10.66 5.75 2.79
C GLU A 140 10.46 6.29 4.21
N HIS A 141 10.90 5.54 5.22
CA HIS A 141 10.71 5.88 6.63
C HIS A 141 11.23 7.29 6.94
N ASP A 142 12.47 7.60 6.54
CA ASP A 142 13.09 8.89 6.88
C ASP A 142 12.38 10.05 6.14
N PHE A 143 12.03 9.87 4.87
CA PHE A 143 11.25 10.86 4.12
C PHE A 143 9.86 11.11 4.73
N PHE A 144 9.21 10.04 5.21
CA PHE A 144 7.86 10.10 5.76
C PHE A 144 7.82 10.63 7.19
N CYS A 145 8.76 10.20 8.03
CA CYS A 145 8.81 10.45 9.47
C CYS A 145 9.72 11.62 9.88
N ALA A 146 10.76 12.00 9.12
CA ALA A 146 11.70 13.04 9.57
C ALA A 146 11.08 14.43 9.69
N SER A 147 9.89 14.67 9.11
CA SER A 147 9.14 15.92 9.30
C SER A 147 7.96 15.77 10.27
N ALA A 148 7.91 14.69 11.06
CA ALA A 148 6.89 14.51 12.10
C ALA A 148 7.30 15.12 13.45
N ASP A 149 8.57 15.54 13.56
CA ASP A 149 9.16 16.18 14.74
C ASP A 149 9.18 17.73 14.65
N ASP A 150 8.54 18.32 13.63
CA ASP A 150 8.28 19.77 13.47
C ASP A 150 6.77 20.06 13.57
#